data_AF-A0A1M5C9H3-F1
#
_entry.id   AF-A0A1M5C9H3-F1
#
_cell.length_a   1.000
_cell.length_b   1.000
_cell.length_c   1.000
_cell.angle_alpha   90.00
_cell.angle_beta   90.00
_cell.angle_gamma   90.00
#
_symmetry.space_group_name_H-M   'P 1'
#
loop_
_entity.id
_entity.type
_entity.pdbx_description
1 polymer ?
#
loop_
_entity_poly.entity_id
_entity_poly.type
_entity_poly.pdbx_seq_one_letter_code
_entity_poly.pdbx_strand_id
1 'polypeptide(L)'
;MSKFPFDEDQLYDFLNELNSNIGEISLSISVDLENNIQDYAERHCSSINKDTLRFVTLCVQDSYFLALKTIEKAIKKTLLPELDSSDDDS
;
A
#
# COMPACT_ATOMS: atom_id res chain seq x y z
N MET A 1 27.59 12.80 10.16
CA MET A 1 26.59 11.72 10.10
C MET A 1 25.32 12.25 10.73
N SER A 2 24.27 12.44 9.93
CA SER A 2 22.96 12.88 10.41
C SER A 2 22.38 11.78 11.30
N LYS A 3 22.25 12.02 12.61
CA LYS A 3 21.46 11.14 13.49
C LYS A 3 20.01 11.24 13.02
N PHE A 4 19.45 10.13 12.58
CA PHE A 4 18.01 10.04 12.34
C PHE A 4 17.27 10.44 13.62
N PRO A 5 16.18 11.21 13.55
CA PRO A 5 15.58 11.85 14.73
C PRO A 5 14.76 10.92 15.62
N PHE A 6 14.76 9.60 15.35
CA PHE A 6 13.93 8.61 16.05
C PHE A 6 14.80 7.64 16.84
N ASP A 7 14.36 7.27 18.05
CA ASP A 7 14.85 6.06 18.71
C ASP A 7 14.16 4.80 18.11
N GLU A 8 14.64 3.62 18.47
CA GLU A 8 14.18 2.35 17.89
C GLU A 8 12.69 2.10 18.13
N ASP A 9 12.19 2.46 19.32
CA ASP A 9 10.77 2.32 19.69
C ASP A 9 9.89 3.26 18.83
N GLN A 10 10.30 4.52 18.66
CA GLN A 10 9.60 5.48 17.79
C GLN A 10 9.57 5.04 16.33
N LEU A 11 10.60 4.34 15.86
CA LEU A 11 10.64 3.80 14.52
C LEU A 11 9.67 2.62 14.35
N TYR A 12 9.60 1.72 15.34
CA TYR A 12 8.63 0.64 15.34
C TYR A 12 7.19 1.16 15.39
N ASP A 13 6.92 2.17 16.23
CA ASP A 13 5.62 2.82 16.31
C ASP A 13 5.25 3.49 14.98
N PHE A 14 6.19 4.21 14.35
CA PHE A 14 5.99 4.80 13.02
C PHE A 14 5.68 3.74 11.95
N LEU A 15 6.40 2.61 11.94
CA LEU A 15 6.16 1.52 10.99
C LEU A 15 4.79 0.84 11.22
N ASN A 16 4.40 0.66 12.49
CA ASN A 16 3.10 0.10 12.85
C ASN A 16 1.97 1.05 12.47
N GLU A 17 2.10 2.35 12.78
CA GLU A 17 1.14 3.37 12.36
C GLU A 17 1.06 3.46 10.84
N LEU A 18 2.19 3.41 10.14
CA LEU A 18 2.21 3.40 8.68
C LEU A 18 1.44 2.18 8.14
N ASN A 19 1.68 0.98 8.68
CA ASN A 19 1.00 -0.25 8.26
C ASN A 19 -0.51 -0.24 8.57
N SER A 20 -0.91 0.23 9.76
CA SER A 20 -2.32 0.40 10.13
C SER A 20 -3.02 1.43 9.26
N ASN A 21 -2.40 2.58 9.02
CA ASN A 21 -2.93 3.61 8.13
C ASN A 21 -3.01 3.10 6.69
N ILE A 22 -2.01 2.36 6.21
CA ILE A 22 -2.06 1.68 4.91
C ILE A 22 -3.27 0.76 4.82
N GLY A 23 -3.51 -0.06 5.84
CA GLY A 23 -4.66 -0.98 5.86
C GLY A 23 -6.00 -0.23 5.83
N GLU A 24 -6.20 0.75 6.72
CA GLU A 24 -7.44 1.54 6.80
C GLU A 24 -7.67 2.41 5.55
N ILE A 25 -6.63 3.09 5.08
CA ILE A 25 -6.67 3.90 3.85
C ILE A 25 -6.93 2.99 2.65
N SER A 26 -6.32 1.80 2.58
CA SER A 26 -6.61 0.86 1.49
C SER A 26 -8.09 0.49 1.46
N LEU A 27 -8.74 0.30 2.61
CA LEU A 27 -10.13 -0.10 2.67
C LEU A 27 -11.06 1.04 2.23
N SER A 28 -10.81 2.25 2.73
CA SER A 28 -11.58 3.44 2.35
C SER A 28 -11.36 3.83 0.89
N ILE A 29 -10.10 3.91 0.45
CA ILE A 29 -9.75 4.24 -0.94
C ILE A 29 -10.27 3.18 -1.90
N SER A 30 -10.33 1.91 -1.50
CA SER A 30 -10.88 0.85 -2.36
C SER A 30 -12.33 1.10 -2.74
N VAL A 31 -13.16 1.49 -1.77
CA VAL A 31 -14.58 1.78 -2.01
C VAL A 31 -14.72 3.03 -2.89
N ASP A 32 -13.98 4.09 -2.58
CA ASP A 32 -14.00 5.33 -3.37
C ASP A 32 -13.48 5.11 -4.79
N LEU A 33 -12.46 4.27 -4.94
CA LEU A 33 -11.88 3.92 -6.23
C LEU A 33 -12.84 3.05 -7.04
N GLU A 34 -13.49 2.05 -6.44
CA GLU A 34 -14.52 1.23 -7.10
C GLU A 34 -15.65 2.12 -7.63
N ASN A 35 -16.13 3.05 -6.80
CA ASN A 35 -17.14 4.04 -7.19
C ASN A 35 -16.66 4.93 -8.35
N ASN A 36 -15.43 5.43 -8.29
CA ASN A 36 -14.85 6.27 -9.35
C ASN A 36 -14.65 5.50 -10.67
N ILE A 37 -14.21 4.25 -10.60
CA ILE A 37 -14.07 3.36 -11.77
C ILE A 37 -15.45 3.10 -12.36
N GLN A 38 -16.47 2.87 -11.53
CA GLN A 38 -17.84 2.67 -11.98
C GLN A 38 -18.39 3.92 -12.66
N ASP A 39 -18.28 5.08 -12.02
CA ASP A 39 -18.71 6.37 -12.58
C ASP A 39 -18.04 6.66 -13.92
N TYR A 40 -16.73 6.43 -14.01
CA TYR A 40 -15.98 6.64 -15.26
C TYR A 40 -16.42 5.64 -16.34
N ALA A 41 -16.57 4.37 -15.98
CA ALA A 41 -16.99 3.34 -16.93
C ALA A 41 -18.42 3.55 -17.43
N GLU A 42 -19.36 3.96 -16.58
CA GLU A 42 -20.73 4.28 -16.98
C GLU A 42 -20.80 5.48 -17.94
N ARG A 43 -19.89 6.46 -17.79
CA ARG A 43 -19.79 7.63 -18.67
C ARG A 43 -19.15 7.33 -20.02
N HIS A 44 -18.25 6.35 -20.10
CA HIS A 44 -17.37 6.15 -21.26
C HIS A 44 -17.53 4.78 -21.95
N CYS A 45 -18.17 3.80 -21.31
CA CYS A 45 -18.42 2.48 -21.86
C CYS A 45 -19.93 2.19 -21.86
N SER A 46 -20.48 1.82 -23.00
CA SER A 46 -21.92 1.59 -23.18
C SER A 46 -22.50 0.43 -22.37
N SER A 47 -21.67 -0.37 -21.71
CA SER A 47 -22.02 -1.32 -20.65
C SER A 47 -20.76 -2.04 -20.18
N ILE A 48 -20.07 -1.55 -19.15
CA ILE A 48 -19.01 -2.36 -18.52
C ILE A 48 -19.67 -3.49 -17.73
N ASN A 49 -19.19 -4.72 -17.89
CA ASN A 49 -19.70 -5.84 -17.11
C ASN A 49 -19.19 -5.72 -15.65
N LYS A 50 -19.99 -6.14 -14.66
CA LYS A 50 -19.66 -6.04 -13.23
C LYS A 50 -18.40 -6.82 -12.85
N ASP A 51 -18.13 -7.95 -13.50
CA ASP A 51 -16.94 -8.77 -13.22
C ASP A 51 -15.65 -8.06 -13.66
N THR A 52 -15.71 -7.30 -14.75
CA THR A 52 -14.63 -6.48 -15.28
C THR A 52 -14.34 -5.34 -14.32
N LEU A 53 -15.39 -4.68 -13.81
CA LEU A 53 -15.24 -3.62 -12.81
C LEU A 53 -14.59 -4.15 -11.52
N ARG A 54 -15.05 -5.31 -11.05
CA ARG A 54 -14.50 -5.99 -9.88
C ARG A 54 -13.05 -6.41 -10.10
N PHE A 55 -12.72 -6.91 -11.29
CA PHE A 55 -11.35 -7.29 -11.63
C PHE A 55 -10.41 -6.07 -11.67
N VAL A 56 -10.84 -4.96 -12.29
CA VAL A 56 -10.07 -3.71 -12.28
C VAL A 56 -9.85 -3.22 -10.86
N THR A 57 -10.88 -3.23 -10.02
CA THR A 57 -10.78 -2.83 -8.61
C THR A 57 -9.76 -3.68 -7.85
N LEU A 58 -9.82 -5.01 -8.00
CA LEU A 58 -8.83 -5.93 -7.41
C LEU A 58 -7.40 -5.62 -7.90
N CYS A 59 -7.21 -5.41 -9.20
CA CYS A 59 -5.88 -5.08 -9.74
C CYS A 59 -5.31 -3.78 -9.18
N VAL A 60 -6.16 -2.75 -8.99
CA VAL A 60 -5.68 -1.49 -8.41
C VAL A 60 -5.39 -1.64 -6.92
N GLN A 61 -6.22 -2.38 -6.18
CA GLN A 61 -5.96 -2.72 -4.78
C GLN A 61 -4.59 -3.42 -4.63
N ASP A 62 -4.35 -4.48 -5.39
CA ASP A 62 -3.09 -5.22 -5.37
C ASP A 62 -1.89 -4.32 -5.70
N SER A 63 -2.03 -3.45 -6.69
CA SER A 63 -0.98 -2.50 -7.09
C SER A 63 -0.70 -1.48 -5.98
N TYR A 64 -1.74 -0.99 -5.30
CA TYR A 64 -1.62 -0.07 -4.17
C TYR A 64 -0.92 -0.73 -2.99
N PHE A 65 -1.35 -1.95 -2.60
CA PHE A 65 -0.70 -2.73 -1.55
C PHE A 65 0.77 -3.02 -1.86
N LEU A 66 1.08 -3.36 -3.12
CA LEU A 66 2.46 -3.59 -3.54
C LEU A 66 3.32 -2.33 -3.37
N ALA A 67 2.82 -1.17 -3.83
CA ALA A 67 3.54 0.10 -3.70
C ALA A 67 3.85 0.44 -2.24
N LEU A 68 2.88 0.20 -1.35
CA LEU A 68 3.03 0.47 0.08
C LEU A 68 4.03 -0.49 0.75
N LYS A 69 3.98 -1.78 0.43
CA LYS A 69 5.00 -2.74 0.89
C LYS A 69 6.39 -2.38 0.38
N THR A 70 6.51 -1.89 -0.84
CA THR A 70 7.79 -1.40 -1.38
C THR A 70 8.31 -0.21 -0.58
N ILE A 71 7.45 0.75 -0.22
CA ILE A 71 7.81 1.89 0.62
C ILE A 71 8.23 1.42 2.02
N GLU A 72 7.45 0.54 2.65
CA GLU A 72 7.77 -0.06 3.95
C GLU A 72 9.16 -0.74 3.93
N LYS A 73 9.42 -1.56 2.90
CA LYS A 73 10.72 -2.22 2.72
C LYS A 73 11.86 -1.22 2.54
N ALA A 74 11.65 -0.17 1.75
CA ALA A 74 12.65 0.88 1.53
C ALA A 74 12.96 1.65 2.83
N ILE A 75 11.94 1.94 3.63
CA ILE A 75 12.09 2.58 4.95
C ILE A 75 12.85 1.65 5.89
N LYS A 76 12.44 0.38 6.03
CA LYS A 76 13.16 -0.62 6.83
C LYS A 76 14.61 -0.75 6.43
N LYS A 77 14.92 -0.85 5.13
CA LYS A 77 16.30 -0.93 4.63
C LYS A 77 17.13 0.31 4.95
N THR A 78 16.51 1.48 4.92
CA THR A 78 17.20 2.76 5.15
C THR A 78 17.46 2.99 6.65
N LEU A 79 16.51 2.59 7.50
CA LEU A 79 16.52 2.92 8.93
C LEU A 79 16.98 1.77 9.82
N LEU A 80 16.83 0.53 9.37
CA LEU A 80 17.18 -0.70 10.06
C LEU A 80 18.00 -1.63 9.13
N PRO A 81 19.18 -1.20 8.66
CA PRO A 81 19.98 -1.99 7.73
C PRO A 81 20.43 -3.35 8.31
N GLU A 82 20.46 -3.49 9.64
CA GLU A 82 20.83 -4.74 10.32
C GLU A 82 19.73 -5.81 10.33
N LEU A 83 18.47 -5.44 10.03
CA LEU A 83 17.35 -6.40 9.94
C LEU A 83 17.20 -6.99 8.53
N ASP A 84 17.80 -6.40 7.49
CA ASP A 84 17.71 -6.83 6.08
C ASP A 84 18.71 -7.97 5.74
N SER A 85 19.57 -8.41 6.67
CA SER A 85 20.57 -9.47 6.44
C SER A 85 20.09 -10.89 6.77
N SER A 86 18.78 -11.10 6.97
CA SER A 86 18.26 -12.39 7.47
C SER A 86 17.34 -13.18 6.54
N ASP A 87 17.05 -12.69 5.31
CA ASP A 87 16.07 -13.35 4.41
C ASP A 87 16.66 -13.82 3.06
N ASP A 88 17.97 -13.98 2.92
CA ASP A 88 18.61 -14.53 1.70
C ASP A 88 19.18 -15.96 1.85
N ASP A 89 18.77 -16.70 2.90
CA ASP A 89 19.05 -18.14 3.02
C ASP A 89 17.77 -18.91 3.37
N SER A 90 17.00 -19.33 2.34
CA SER A 90 16.38 -20.67 2.19
C SER A 90 15.44 -20.75 0.98
#